data_AF-A0A1E5VL03-F1
#
_entry.id   AF-A0A1E5VL03-F1
#
_cell.length_a   1.000
_cell.length_b   1.000
_cell.length_c   1.000
_cell.angle_alpha   90.00
_cell.angle_beta   90.00
_cell.angle_gamma   90.00
#
_symmetry.space_group_name_H-M   'P 1'
#
loop_
_entity.id
_entity.type
_entity.pdbx_description
1 polymer ?
#
loop_
_entity_poly.entity_id
_entity_poly.type
_entity_poly.pdbx_seq_one_letter_code
_entity_poly.pdbx_strand_id
1 'polypeptide(L)' 'MGSLSVKSVILCVLILGLILDEVQVEGKSCCKSTIARNCYNVCRLRDLQPVCAQVCGCKIISGNECPSDYPK' A
#
# COMPACT_ATOMS: atom_id res chain seq x y z
N MET A 1 -20.57 14.05 -38.29
CA MET A 1 -20.27 14.16 -36.84
C MET A 1 -20.02 12.76 -36.29
N GLY A 2 -18.79 12.36 -35.96
CA GLY A 2 -18.59 10.98 -35.44
C GLY A 2 -17.17 10.43 -35.38
N SER A 3 -16.19 11.17 -34.85
CA SER A 3 -14.87 10.59 -34.57
C SER A 3 -14.07 11.30 -33.46
N LEU A 4 -14.45 12.52 -33.09
CA LEU A 4 -13.79 13.29 -32.03
C LEU A 4 -14.17 12.82 -30.60
N SER A 5 -15.24 12.04 -30.45
CA SER A 5 -15.77 11.59 -29.16
C SER A 5 -15.10 10.31 -28.65
N VAL A 6 -14.93 9.30 -29.51
CA VAL A 6 -14.51 7.96 -29.07
C VAL A 6 -13.05 7.94 -28.62
N LYS A 7 -12.15 8.63 -29.34
CA LYS A 7 -10.72 8.71 -28.98
C LYS A 7 -10.50 9.43 -27.64
N SER A 8 -11.30 10.47 -27.37
CA SER A 8 -11.26 11.22 -26.11
C SER A 8 -11.76 10.36 -24.94
N VAL A 9 -12.87 9.65 -25.13
CA VAL A 9 -13.41 8.73 -24.12
C VAL A 9 -12.44 7.58 -23.85
N ILE A 10 -11.83 6.98 -24.88
CA ILE A 10 -10.82 5.93 -24.71
C ILE A 10 -9.62 6.46 -23.92
N LEU A 11 -9.12 7.65 -24.24
CA LEU A 11 -8.02 8.26 -23.51
C LEU A 11 -8.38 8.52 -22.03
N CYS A 12 -9.58 9.04 -21.76
CA CYS A 12 -10.06 9.25 -20.39
C CYS A 12 -10.16 7.94 -19.59
N VAL A 13 -10.69 6.87 -20.21
CA VAL A 13 -10.80 5.56 -19.56
C VAL A 13 -9.41 4.96 -19.28
N LEU A 14 -8.46 5.11 -20.20
CA LEU A 14 -7.08 4.67 -20.01
C LEU A 14 -6.38 5.44 -18.88
N ILE A 15 -6.55 6.77 -18.81
CA ILE A 15 -5.98 7.59 -17.72
C ILE A 15 -6.59 7.21 -16.37
N LEU A 16 -7.92 7.05 -16.29
CA LEU A 16 -8.60 6.62 -15.05
C LEU A 16 -8.18 5.21 -14.62
N GLY A 17 -8.00 4.28 -15.58
CA GLY A 17 -7.50 2.94 -15.31
C GLY A 17 -6.07 2.92 -14.77
N LEU A 18 -5.17 3.74 -15.34
CA LEU A 18 -3.78 3.88 -14.86
C LEU A 18 -3.71 4.46 -13.43
N ILE A 19 -4.53 5.45 -13.10
CA ILE A 19 -4.57 6.04 -11.75
C ILE A 19 -5.02 5.04 -10.69
N LEU A 20 -5.92 4.10 -11.04
CA LEU A 20 -6.35 3.07 -10.09
C LEU A 20 -5.28 1.99 -9.84
N ASP A 21 -4.40 1.74 -10.82
CA ASP A 21 -3.31 0.76 -10.71
C ASP A 21 -2.15 1.31 -9.84
N GLU A 22 -1.86 2.62 -9.92
CA GLU A 22 -0.77 3.26 -9.14
C GLU A 22 -1.12 3.60 -7.67
N VAL A 23 -2.39 3.51 -7.24
CA VAL A 23 -2.78 3.84 -5.85
C VAL A 23 -2.63 2.65 -4.89
N GLN A 24 -2.01 1.55 -5.33
CA GLN A 24 -1.37 0.63 -4.39
C GLN A 24 0.00 1.18 -3.99
N VAL A 25 -0.01 2.23 -3.17
CA VAL A 25 1.15 2.53 -2.31
C VAL A 25 1.29 1.36 -1.33
N GLU A 26 1.87 0.25 -1.77
CA GLU A 26 2.18 -0.91 -0.95
C GLU A 26 3.22 -0.47 0.09
N GLY A 27 2.73 0.17 1.15
CA GLY A 27 3.59 0.71 2.18
C GLY A 27 4.34 -0.43 2.84
N LYS A 28 5.64 -0.26 3.07
CA LYS A 28 6.43 -1.25 3.79
C LYS A 28 6.12 -1.18 5.26
N SER A 29 5.88 -2.35 5.88
CA SER A 29 5.75 -2.42 7.34
C SER A 29 7.13 -2.52 8.00
N CYS A 30 7.35 -1.73 9.05
CA CYS A 30 8.58 -1.68 9.84
C CYS A 30 8.23 -1.82 11.33
N CYS A 31 8.90 -2.71 12.04
CA CYS A 31 8.58 -3.07 13.43
C CYS A 31 9.81 -2.84 14.34
N LYS A 32 9.58 -2.51 15.63
CA LYS A 32 10.69 -2.25 16.57
C LYS A 32 11.44 -3.50 17.02
N SER A 33 10.76 -4.65 17.05
CA SER A 33 11.27 -5.89 17.62
C SER A 33 10.78 -7.11 16.83
N THR A 34 11.48 -8.23 16.98
CA THR A 34 11.06 -9.51 16.38
C THR A 34 9.69 -9.95 16.89
N ILE A 35 9.35 -9.64 18.15
CA ILE A 35 8.04 -9.94 18.73
C ILE A 35 6.94 -9.15 17.99
N ALA A 36 7.14 -7.84 17.78
CA ALA A 36 6.22 -7.01 17.03
C ALA A 36 6.07 -7.49 15.57
N ARG A 37 7.19 -7.89 14.93
CA ARG A 37 7.17 -8.47 13.58
C ARG A 37 6.36 -9.77 13.50
N ASN A 38 6.54 -10.68 14.47
CA ASN A 38 5.78 -11.93 14.51
C ASN A 38 4.29 -11.68 14.74
N CYS A 39 3.94 -10.77 15.64
CA CYS A 39 2.56 -10.31 15.83
C CYS A 39 1.97 -9.79 14.51
N TYR A 40 2.69 -8.91 13.83
CA TYR A 40 2.24 -8.32 12.57
C TYR A 40 1.99 -9.41 11.51
N ASN A 41 2.91 -10.36 11.38
CA ASN A 41 2.78 -11.45 10.42
C ASN A 41 1.57 -12.34 10.71
N VAL A 42 1.29 -12.67 11.97
CA VAL A 42 0.10 -13.45 12.36
C VAL A 42 -1.18 -12.65 12.12
N CYS A 43 -1.20 -11.37 12.50
CA CYS A 43 -2.35 -10.48 12.27
C CYS A 43 -2.69 -10.37 10.77
N ARG A 44 -1.69 -10.27 9.90
CA ARG A 44 -1.88 -10.17 8.43
C ARG A 44 -2.52 -11.40 7.78
N LEU A 45 -2.66 -12.51 8.51
CA LEU A 45 -3.41 -13.68 8.04
C LEU A 45 -4.93 -13.46 8.04
N ARG A 46 -5.41 -12.39 8.70
CA ARG A 46 -6.83 -12.11 8.90
C ARG A 46 -7.20 -10.65 8.64
N ASP A 47 -6.31 -9.73 9.00
CA ASP A 47 -6.61 -8.30 9.03
C ASP A 47 -5.80 -7.46 8.03
N LEU A 48 -6.28 -6.23 7.83
CA LEU A 48 -5.64 -5.24 6.97
C LEU A 48 -4.33 -4.72 7.58
N GLN A 49 -3.39 -4.37 6.71
CA GLN A 49 -2.08 -3.84 7.06
C GLN A 49 -2.12 -2.68 8.07
N PRO A 50 -2.94 -1.62 7.91
CA PRO A 50 -3.02 -0.53 8.90
C PRO A 50 -3.46 -1.00 10.28
N VAL A 51 -4.40 -1.95 10.35
CA VAL A 51 -4.88 -2.52 11.61
C VAL A 51 -3.74 -3.29 12.30
N CYS A 52 -3.05 -4.16 11.58
CA CYS A 52 -1.94 -4.92 12.12
C CYS A 52 -0.75 -4.07 12.53
N ALA A 53 -0.46 -2.99 11.79
CA ALA A 53 0.57 -2.04 12.16
C ALA A 53 0.25 -1.38 13.51
N GLN A 54 -0.99 -0.92 13.69
CA GLN A 54 -1.45 -0.32 14.94
C GLN A 54 -1.40 -1.32 16.11
N VAL A 55 -1.98 -2.52 15.95
CA VAL A 55 -2.10 -3.51 17.04
C VAL A 55 -0.73 -4.04 17.47
N CYS A 56 0.18 -4.27 16.53
CA CYS A 56 1.49 -4.85 16.81
C CYS A 56 2.60 -3.82 17.03
N GLY A 57 2.28 -2.52 17.02
CA GLY A 57 3.27 -1.46 17.23
C GLY A 57 4.29 -1.33 16.09
N CYS A 58 3.87 -1.61 14.86
CA CYS A 58 4.65 -1.38 13.65
C CYS A 58 4.20 -0.10 12.94
N LYS A 59 5.01 0.42 12.02
CA LYS A 59 4.69 1.55 11.16
C LYS A 59 4.61 1.10 9.71
N ILE A 60 3.78 1.78 8.93
CA ILE A 60 3.75 1.64 7.49
C ILE A 60 4.42 2.88 6.91
N ILE A 61 5.38 2.68 6.01
CA ILE A 61 6.12 3.74 5.34
C ILE A 61 5.93 3.64 3.83
N SER A 62 6.00 4.77 3.13
CA SER A 62 5.96 4.78 1.66
C SER A 62 7.31 4.46 0.99
N GLY A 63 8.38 4.28 1.78
CA GLY A 63 9.73 3.97 1.31
C GLY A 63 10.13 2.51 1.49
N ASN A 64 11.25 2.12 0.87
CA ASN A 64 11.76 0.75 0.92
C ASN A 64 12.66 0.45 2.13
N GLU A 65 13.11 1.49 2.85
CA GLU A 65 14.02 1.35 3.98
C GLU A 65 13.33 1.69 5.29
N CYS A 66 13.42 0.78 6.25
CA CYS A 66 12.86 1.01 7.57
C CYS A 66 13.75 1.97 8.37
N PRO A 67 13.16 2.87 9.16
CA PRO A 67 13.93 3.77 10.00
C PRO A 67 14.65 2.96 11.10
N SER A 68 15.77 3.49 11.59
CA SER A 68 16.65 2.76 12.51
C SER A 68 16.00 2.37 13.84
N ASP A 69 14.94 3.08 14.25
CA ASP A 69 14.12 2.78 15.43
C ASP A 69 13.08 1.66 15.18
N TYR A 70 12.89 1.23 13.92
CA TYR A 70 12.04 0.10 13.52
C TYR A 70 12.78 -0.89 12.59
N PRO A 71 13.88 -1.52 13.05
CA PRO A 71 14.78 -2.28 12.16
C PRO A 71 14.28 -3.70 11.85
N LYS A 72 13.11 -4.11 12.33
CA LYS A 72 12.60 -5.49 12.23
C LYS A 72 11.41 -5.60 11.31
#